data_AF-A0A937WR29-F1
#
_entry.id   AF-A0A937WR29-F1
#
_cell.length_a   1.000
_cell.length_b   1.000
_cell.length_c   1.000
_cell.angle_alpha   90.00
_cell.angle_beta   90.00
_cell.angle_gamma   90.00
#
_symmetry.space_group_name_H-M   'P 1'
#
loop_
_entity.id
_entity.type
_entity.pdbx_description
1 polymer ?
#
loop_
_entity_poly.entity_id
_entity_poly.type
_entity_poly.pdbx_seq_one_letter_code
_entity_poly.pdbx_strand_id
1 'polypeptide(L)'
;MTKEIIKRACRGALKFSACIVGVPVKDTIKEVELGCITRTLKRNALWQIQTPQVFKKDLILKAYKRFYHKDNFNDDASLVEKLNVKVRIIVGSYYNIKITTPDDLILAQKIYKIINGK
;
A
#
# COMPACT_ATOMS: atom_id res chain seq x y z
N MET A 1 2.62 -3.81 11.96
CA MET A 1 3.06 -4.90 11.04
C MET A 1 3.36 -6.19 11.80
N THR A 2 2.85 -7.34 11.35
CA THR A 2 3.18 -8.66 11.96
C THR A 2 4.14 -9.46 11.08
N LYS A 3 4.88 -10.41 11.68
CA LYS A 3 5.77 -11.32 10.93
C LYS A 3 5.01 -12.10 9.85
N GLU A 4 3.74 -12.44 10.08
CA GLU A 4 2.93 -13.18 9.12
C GLU A 4 2.60 -12.35 7.88
N ILE A 5 2.29 -11.06 8.03
CA ILE A 5 2.07 -10.15 6.89
C ILE A 5 3.33 -10.10 6.00
N ILE A 6 4.51 -9.99 6.61
CA ILE A 6 5.79 -9.97 5.88
C ILE A 6 6.00 -11.28 5.12
N LYS A 7 5.82 -12.43 5.79
CA LYS A 7 5.96 -13.76 5.16
C LYS A 7 5.02 -13.93 3.96
N ARG A 8 3.76 -13.50 4.10
CA ARG A 8 2.76 -13.56 3.01
C ARG A 8 3.15 -12.66 1.84
N ALA A 9 3.62 -11.44 2.09
CA ALA A 9 4.09 -10.54 1.05
C ALA A 9 5.31 -11.12 0.31
N CYS A 10 6.30 -11.67 1.02
CA CYS A 10 7.45 -12.33 0.41
C CYS A 10 7.05 -13.54 -0.44
N ARG A 11 6.20 -14.43 0.07
CA ARG A 11 5.66 -15.57 -0.70
C ARG A 11 4.90 -15.11 -1.94
N GLY A 12 4.12 -14.04 -1.81
CA GLY A 12 3.41 -13.41 -2.92
C GLY A 12 4.37 -12.90 -3.99
N ALA A 13 5.44 -12.19 -3.61
CA ALA A 13 6.44 -11.70 -4.54
C ALA A 13 7.26 -12.82 -5.20
N LEU A 14 7.54 -13.92 -4.50
CA LEU A 14 8.17 -15.10 -5.10
C LEU A 14 7.29 -15.69 -6.21
N LYS A 15 5.98 -15.77 -5.99
CA LYS A 15 5.01 -16.33 -6.96
C LYS A 15 4.67 -15.37 -8.10
N PHE A 16 4.53 -14.08 -7.83
CA PHE A 16 3.96 -13.09 -8.76
C PHE A 16 4.95 -11.99 -9.18
N SER A 17 6.20 -12.06 -8.73
CA SER A 17 7.29 -11.09 -8.96
C SER A 17 7.10 -9.72 -8.29
N ALA A 18 5.87 -9.26 -8.07
CA ALA A 18 5.56 -8.01 -7.38
C ALA A 18 4.33 -8.20 -6.49
N CYS A 19 4.45 -7.81 -5.22
CA CYS A 19 3.41 -7.98 -4.24
C CYS A 19 3.43 -6.88 -3.19
N ILE A 20 2.27 -6.28 -2.91
CA ILE A 20 2.11 -5.22 -1.91
C ILE A 20 1.04 -5.59 -0.92
N VAL A 21 1.07 -4.95 0.25
CA VAL A 21 0.07 -5.14 1.29
C VAL A 21 -0.98 -4.02 1.19
N GLY A 22 -2.24 -4.36 1.40
CA GLY A 22 -3.29 -3.35 1.45
C GLY A 22 -4.56 -3.87 2.12
N VAL A 23 -5.49 -2.96 2.39
CA VAL A 23 -6.81 -3.27 2.96
C VAL A 23 -7.91 -2.58 2.15
N PRO A 24 -9.13 -3.12 2.05
CA PRO A 24 -10.23 -2.45 1.37
C PRO A 24 -10.52 -1.09 2.03
N VAL A 25 -10.90 -0.10 1.23
CA VAL A 25 -11.35 1.19 1.76
C VAL A 25 -12.70 1.00 2.46
N LYS A 26 -12.86 1.56 3.66
CA LYS A 26 -14.13 1.57 4.42
C LYS A 26 -15.01 2.78 4.05
N ASP A 27 -14.36 3.92 3.87
CA ASP A 27 -15.02 5.20 3.65
C ASP A 27 -15.49 5.37 2.20
N THR A 28 -16.44 6.26 1.99
CA THR A 28 -16.84 6.66 0.63
C THR A 28 -15.83 7.68 0.11
N ILE A 29 -15.18 7.39 -1.03
CA ILE A 29 -14.21 8.29 -1.64
C ILE A 29 -14.85 9.07 -2.78
N LYS A 30 -14.66 10.38 -2.77
CA LYS A 30 -15.13 11.31 -3.81
C LYS A 30 -13.92 11.96 -4.49
N GLU A 31 -14.00 12.14 -5.80
CA GLU A 31 -13.16 13.10 -6.52
C GLU A 31 -13.84 14.47 -6.39
N VAL A 32 -13.05 15.49 -6.10
CA VAL A 32 -13.51 16.87 -5.86
C VAL A 32 -12.61 17.81 -6.64
N GLU A 33 -13.21 18.78 -7.32
CA GLU A 33 -12.52 19.84 -8.04
C GLU A 33 -13.20 21.17 -7.71
N LEU A 34 -12.41 22.19 -7.38
CA LEU A 34 -12.90 23.52 -7.00
C LEU A 34 -14.00 23.50 -5.90
N GLY A 35 -13.91 22.55 -4.96
CA GLY A 35 -14.88 22.39 -3.87
C GLY A 35 -16.15 21.62 -4.21
N CYS A 36 -16.33 21.22 -5.47
CA CYS A 36 -17.49 20.48 -5.95
C CYS A 36 -17.17 19.01 -6.19
N ILE A 37 -18.10 18.11 -5.84
CA ILE A 37 -17.97 16.68 -6.12
C ILE A 37 -18.05 16.45 -7.63
N THR A 38 -17.01 15.87 -8.22
CA THR A 38 -17.00 15.51 -9.65
C THR A 38 -17.35 14.05 -9.86
N ARG A 39 -16.94 13.16 -8.94
CA ARG A 39 -17.21 11.72 -9.05
C ARG A 39 -17.23 11.03 -7.70
N THR A 40 -18.03 9.97 -7.61
CA THR A 40 -17.98 9.01 -6.49
C THR A 40 -17.29 7.75 -6.94
N LEU A 41 -16.23 7.34 -6.25
CA LEU A 41 -15.48 6.14 -6.61
C LEU A 41 -16.20 4.87 -6.11
N LYS A 42 -16.13 3.79 -6.91
CA LYS A 42 -16.71 2.49 -6.53
C LYS A 42 -15.88 1.86 -5.42
N ARG A 43 -16.29 2.07 -4.16
CA ARG A 43 -15.59 1.61 -2.95
C ARG A 43 -15.11 0.15 -3.01
N ASN A 44 -15.90 -0.76 -3.56
CA ASN A 44 -15.56 -2.20 -3.63
C ASN A 44 -14.32 -2.53 -4.48
N ALA A 45 -13.85 -1.58 -5.30
CA ALA A 45 -12.63 -1.71 -6.09
C ALA A 45 -11.43 -0.95 -5.48
N LEU A 46 -11.62 -0.22 -4.37
CA LEU A 46 -10.59 0.65 -3.79
C LEU A 46 -9.91 0.00 -2.60
N TRP A 47 -8.59 0.15 -2.56
CA TRP A 47 -7.74 -0.39 -1.50
C TRP A 47 -6.80 0.71 -0.99
N GLN A 48 -6.61 0.74 0.33
CA GLN A 48 -5.58 1.52 0.99
C GLN A 48 -4.30 0.69 0.99
N ILE A 49 -3.29 1.17 0.29
CA ILE A 49 -2.00 0.49 0.17
C ILE A 49 -1.16 0.75 1.42
N GLN A 50 -0.44 -0.27 1.86
CA GLN A 50 0.41 -0.29 3.05
C GLN A 50 1.80 -0.81 2.68
N THR A 51 2.76 -0.60 3.59
CA THR A 51 4.04 -1.32 3.57
C THR A 51 3.92 -2.61 4.41
N PRO A 52 4.67 -3.68 4.10
CA PRO A 52 5.74 -3.76 3.10
C PRO A 52 5.22 -3.87 1.67
N GLN A 53 6.01 -3.34 0.75
CA GLN A 53 5.93 -3.63 -0.68
C GLN A 53 7.13 -4.51 -1.03
N VAL A 54 6.90 -5.63 -1.72
CA VAL A 54 7.91 -6.65 -1.98
C VAL A 54 7.96 -6.98 -3.46
N PHE A 55 9.15 -6.87 -4.04
CA PHE A 55 9.39 -7.06 -5.46
C PHE A 55 10.60 -7.96 -5.67
N LYS A 56 10.65 -8.65 -6.80
CA LYS A 56 11.91 -9.23 -7.28
C LYS A 56 12.91 -8.10 -7.52
N LYS A 57 14.16 -8.31 -7.08
CA LYS A 57 15.24 -7.33 -7.16
C LYS A 57 15.42 -6.78 -8.57
N ASP A 58 15.56 -7.65 -9.57
CA ASP A 58 15.83 -7.21 -10.95
C ASP A 58 14.65 -6.43 -11.55
N LEU A 59 13.42 -6.77 -11.14
CA LEU A 59 12.22 -6.07 -11.57
C LEU A 59 12.20 -4.62 -11.04
N ILE A 60 12.41 -4.45 -9.73
CA ILE A 60 12.35 -3.12 -9.14
C ILE A 60 13.51 -2.25 -9.62
N LEU A 61 14.74 -2.80 -9.73
CA LEU A 61 15.89 -2.06 -10.28
C LEU A 61 15.64 -1.60 -11.72
N LYS A 62 15.03 -2.45 -12.55
CA LYS A 62 14.64 -2.09 -13.92
C LYS A 62 13.61 -0.94 -13.94
N ALA A 63 12.64 -0.95 -13.03
CA ALA A 63 11.63 0.09 -12.94
C ALA A 63 12.26 1.45 -12.57
N TYR A 64 13.09 1.46 -11.54
CA TYR A 64 13.84 2.65 -11.12
C TYR A 64 14.73 3.20 -12.24
N LYS A 65 15.55 2.35 -12.87
CA LYS A 65 16.44 2.79 -13.96
C LYS A 65 15.68 3.47 -15.11
N ARG A 66 14.44 3.04 -15.39
CA ARG A 66 13.67 3.55 -16.52
C ARG A 66 12.87 4.81 -16.18
N PHE A 67 12.35 4.93 -14.97
CA PHE A 67 11.31 5.90 -14.63
C PHE A 67 11.64 6.84 -13.46
N TYR A 68 12.67 6.57 -12.67
CA TYR A 68 12.95 7.33 -11.45
C TYR A 68 13.12 8.85 -11.68
N HIS A 69 13.73 9.26 -12.79
CA HIS A 69 13.95 10.67 -13.11
C HIS A 69 12.87 11.30 -14.01
N LYS A 70 11.88 10.51 -14.44
CA LYS A 70 10.94 10.95 -15.49
C LYS A 70 9.60 11.39 -14.95
N ASP A 71 9.22 10.97 -13.75
CA ASP A 71 7.89 11.16 -13.23
C ASP A 71 7.89 11.35 -11.71
N ASN A 72 6.89 12.07 -11.21
CA ASN A 72 6.51 11.98 -9.80
C ASN A 72 5.84 10.63 -9.55
N PHE A 73 6.30 9.88 -8.55
CA PHE A 73 5.72 8.61 -8.13
C PHE A 73 5.40 8.65 -6.63
N ASN A 74 4.25 8.07 -6.27
CA ASN A 74 3.76 8.09 -4.89
C ASN A 74 4.30 6.90 -4.08
N ASP A 75 4.60 5.79 -4.74
CA ASP A 75 5.16 4.59 -4.16
C ASP A 75 5.94 3.74 -5.19
N ASP A 76 6.64 2.71 -4.69
CA ASP A 76 7.47 1.83 -5.51
C ASP A 76 6.64 0.97 -6.48
N ALA A 77 5.42 0.61 -6.08
CA ALA A 77 4.48 -0.15 -6.91
C ALA A 77 4.15 0.61 -8.21
N SER A 78 3.93 1.92 -8.12
CA SER A 78 3.61 2.73 -9.30
C SER A 78 4.72 2.74 -10.36
N LEU A 79 6.00 2.59 -9.96
CA LEU A 79 7.11 2.43 -10.91
C LEU A 79 7.06 1.06 -11.61
N VAL A 80 6.68 0.01 -10.88
CA VAL A 80 6.56 -1.35 -11.41
C VAL A 80 5.36 -1.48 -12.34
N GLU A 81 4.24 -0.83 -12.02
CA GLU A 81 3.03 -0.80 -12.86
C GLU A 81 3.33 -0.20 -14.24
N LYS A 82 4.19 0.83 -14.32
CA LYS A 82 4.64 1.44 -15.60
C LYS A 82 5.45 0.49 -16.48
N LEU A 83 6.00 -0.61 -15.93
CA LEU A 83 6.59 -1.68 -16.73
C LEU A 83 5.54 -2.65 -17.31
N ASN A 84 4.24 -2.37 -17.15
CA ASN A 84 3.12 -3.26 -17.45
C ASN A 84 3.18 -4.59 -16.65
N VAL A 85 3.82 -4.56 -15.48
CA VAL A 85 3.88 -5.73 -14.60
C VAL A 85 2.74 -5.66 -13.59
N LYS A 86 1.99 -6.76 -13.47
CA LYS A 86 0.90 -6.86 -12.51
C LYS A 86 1.45 -6.90 -11.08
N VAL A 87 1.03 -5.95 -10.24
CA VAL A 87 1.33 -5.93 -8.81
C VAL A 87 0.18 -6.59 -8.04
N ARG A 88 0.47 -7.63 -7.25
CA ARG A 88 -0.55 -8.36 -6.49
C ARG A 88 -0.74 -7.78 -5.09
N ILE A 89 -1.99 -7.57 -4.69
CA ILE A 89 -2.34 -7.14 -3.34
C ILE A 89 -2.53 -8.37 -2.44
N ILE A 90 -1.93 -8.33 -1.26
CA ILE A 90 -2.18 -9.25 -0.15
C ILE A 90 -2.89 -8.49 0.96
N VAL A 91 -3.94 -9.11 1.51
CA VAL A 91 -4.73 -8.51 2.58
C VAL A 91 -3.86 -8.28 3.82
N GLY A 92 -3.73 -7.00 4.19
CA GLY A 92 -3.02 -6.53 5.36
C GLY A 92 -3.90 -6.48 6.61
N SER A 93 -3.60 -5.53 7.48
CA SER A 93 -4.36 -5.27 8.70
C SER A 93 -4.61 -3.79 8.84
N TYR A 94 -5.79 -3.40 9.30
CA TYR A 94 -6.08 -2.00 9.66
C TYR A 94 -5.21 -1.50 10.82
N TYR A 95 -4.55 -2.38 11.57
CA TYR A 95 -3.56 -2.01 12.58
C TYR A 95 -2.16 -1.77 12.01
N ASN A 96 -1.96 -2.00 10.72
CA ASN A 96 -0.72 -1.70 10.02
C ASN A 96 -0.74 -0.27 9.47
N ILE A 97 -1.00 0.69 10.36
CA ILE A 97 -1.13 2.09 10.00
C ILE A 97 0.23 2.69 9.63
N LYS A 98 0.22 3.64 8.71
CA LYS A 98 1.34 4.55 8.49
C LYS A 98 1.24 5.65 9.53
N ILE A 99 2.33 5.95 10.24
CA ILE A 99 2.38 7.08 11.15
C ILE A 99 2.83 8.29 10.34
N THR A 100 1.92 9.22 10.10
CA THR A 100 2.13 10.43 9.28
C THR A 100 1.80 11.72 10.02
N THR A 101 1.02 11.63 11.08
CA THR A 101 0.55 12.75 11.90
C THR A 101 0.79 12.47 13.39
N PRO A 102 0.76 13.50 14.25
CA PRO A 102 0.79 13.31 15.70
C PRO A 102 -0.36 12.42 16.21
N ASP A 103 -1.55 12.53 15.62
CA ASP A 103 -2.71 11.71 16.03
C ASP A 103 -2.49 10.22 15.75
N ASP A 104 -1.77 9.90 14.67
CA ASP A 104 -1.38 8.52 14.36
C ASP A 104 -0.52 7.90 15.47
N LEU A 105 0.27 8.68 16.21
CA LEU A 105 1.06 8.17 17.33
C LEU A 105 0.17 7.73 18.49
N ILE A 106 -0.87 8.51 18.80
CA ILE A 106 -1.84 8.17 19.86
C ILE A 106 -2.54 6.87 19.49
N LEU A 107 -2.97 6.76 18.23
CA LEU A 107 -3.59 5.54 17.72
C LEU A 107 -2.62 4.35 17.73
N ALA A 108 -1.37 4.54 17.29
CA ALA A 108 -0.34 3.51 17.28
C ALA A 108 -0.07 2.95 18.68
N GLN A 109 -0.03 3.81 19.71
CA GLN A 109 0.15 3.38 21.10
C GLN A 109 -1.02 2.52 21.59
N LYS A 110 -2.26 2.90 21.28
CA LYS A 110 -3.44 2.10 21.62
C LYS A 110 -3.43 0.75 20.89
N ILE A 111 -3.13 0.75 19.59
CA ILE A 111 -2.96 -0.47 18.79
C ILE A 111 -1.89 -1.38 19.42
N TYR A 112 -0.74 -0.81 19.82
CA TYR A 112 0.33 -1.57 20.44
C TYR A 112 -0.12 -2.24 21.75
N LYS A 113 -0.87 -1.53 22.60
CA LYS A 113 -1.44 -2.11 23.82
C LYS A 113 -2.40 -3.26 23.53
N ILE A 114 -3.35 -3.05 22.61
CA ILE A 114 -4.32 -4.06 22.17
C ILE A 114 -3.62 -5.33 21.67
N ILE A 115 -2.62 -5.19 20.81
CA ILE A 115 -1.90 -6.34 20.23
C ILE A 115 -1.10 -7.12 21.28
N ASN A 116 -0.61 -6.44 22.33
CA ASN A 116 0.19 -7.06 23.39
C ASN A 116 -0.63 -7.40 24.65
N GLY A 117 -1.96 -7.30 24.61
CA GLY A 117 -2.83 -7.62 25.75
C GLY A 117 -2.63 -6.72 26.97
N LYS A 118 -2.29 -5.44 26.75
CA LYS A 118 -2.13 -4.41 27.80
C LYS A 118 -3.23 -3.36 27.76
#